data_AF-A0A429FGA6-F1
#
_entry.id   AF-A0A429FGA6-F1
#
_cell.length_a   1.000
_cell.length_b   1.000
_cell.length_c   1.000
_cell.angle_alpha   90.00
_cell.angle_beta   90.00
_cell.angle_gamma   90.00
#
_symmetry.space_group_name_H-M   'P 1'
#
loop_
_entity.id
_entity.type
_entity.pdbx_description
1 polymer ?
#
loop_
_entity_poly.entity_id
_entity_poly.type
_entity_poly.pdbx_seq_one_letter_code
_entity_poly.pdbx_strand_id
1 'polypeptide(L)'
;MHFPRTPSPRQAHPTSAFSAQHHPAWPHTELPAGPHWAHAVCRCGWADCAESLHDARVLARRHRRTAYTDVFYPGWASRISNRHYQADATAVHVSLNSEDHAWALADGIGDHPLPAEAAARAAATAARVAARDGAVAGLLAATDALPGLPDEDTVMVVASPQSAADGGGWDIAWVGDCRAYEYRVETDQCVQLTVDHTRGQELRTALASSYQERPDELEAYARRSDHIVTSSIGTATATSVGHTTTRWPRQRLILTSDGIHKPVPLRSITRAARTFTDSRTCAHKLTIAARYFGGTDNATAMVIDPAPEDIYP
;
A
#
# COMPACT_ATOMS: atom_id res chain seq x y z
N MET A 1 -24.02 1.58 49.21
CA MET A 1 -23.14 2.65 48.68
C MET A 1 -22.42 2.11 47.46
N HIS A 2 -22.53 2.84 46.35
CA HIS A 2 -22.09 2.43 45.02
C HIS A 2 -20.58 2.29 44.90
N PHE A 3 -20.13 1.22 44.23
CA PHE A 3 -18.79 1.09 43.69
C PHE A 3 -18.58 2.10 42.55
N PRO A 4 -17.41 2.76 42.44
CA PRO A 4 -17.12 3.64 41.32
C PRO A 4 -16.96 2.83 40.03
N ARG A 5 -17.71 3.22 39.01
CA ARG A 5 -17.63 2.68 37.64
C ARG A 5 -16.27 3.01 37.04
N THR A 6 -15.62 2.01 36.45
CA THR A 6 -14.52 2.17 35.49
C THR A 6 -14.94 3.09 34.35
N PRO A 7 -14.12 4.07 33.95
CA PRO A 7 -14.45 4.94 32.83
C PRO A 7 -14.41 4.15 31.52
N SER A 8 -15.42 4.38 30.67
CA SER A 8 -15.49 3.83 29.31
C SER A 8 -14.41 4.45 28.42
N PRO A 9 -13.93 3.75 27.37
CA PRO A 9 -13.02 4.31 26.39
C PRO A 9 -13.81 5.22 25.42
N ARG A 10 -14.24 6.38 25.91
CA ARG A 10 -14.63 7.53 25.09
C ARG A 10 -13.68 8.67 25.38
N GLN A 11 -12.51 8.66 24.73
CA GLN A 11 -11.82 9.90 24.43
C GLN A 11 -11.37 9.88 22.98
N ALA A 12 -12.03 10.77 22.22
CA ALA A 12 -11.84 11.01 20.82
C ALA A 12 -10.43 11.54 20.57
N HIS A 13 -9.67 10.84 19.74
CA HIS A 13 -8.47 11.42 19.14
C HIS A 13 -8.88 12.40 18.02
N PRO A 14 -8.29 13.61 17.98
CA PRO A 14 -8.65 14.66 17.03
C PRO A 14 -8.39 14.16 15.60
N THR A 15 -9.37 14.37 14.71
CA THR A 15 -9.17 14.31 13.25
C THR A 15 -8.00 15.22 12.91
N SER A 16 -6.86 14.65 12.51
CA SER A 16 -5.70 15.42 12.06
C SER A 16 -6.05 16.09 10.74
N ALA A 17 -6.37 17.39 10.79
CA ALA A 17 -6.42 18.22 9.59
C ALA A 17 -5.00 18.31 9.03
N PHE A 18 -4.79 17.89 7.79
CA PHE A 18 -3.53 18.08 7.07
C PHE A 18 -3.80 19.14 6.00
N SER A 19 -2.96 20.17 5.94
CA SER A 19 -2.90 21.04 4.78
C SER A 19 -2.06 20.31 3.74
N ALA A 20 -2.68 19.88 2.64
CA ALA A 20 -1.98 19.45 1.44
C ALA A 20 -2.33 20.43 0.32
N GLN A 21 -1.36 20.73 -0.53
CA GLN A 21 -1.52 21.68 -1.65
C GLN A 21 -2.26 21.06 -2.86
N HIS A 22 -2.76 19.83 -2.75
CA HIS A 22 -3.26 19.04 -3.89
C HIS A 22 -4.63 18.41 -3.60
N HIS A 23 -5.50 18.40 -4.60
CA HIS A 23 -6.88 17.91 -4.50
C HIS A 23 -6.93 16.36 -4.37
N PRO A 24 -7.66 15.77 -3.39
CA PRO A 24 -7.67 14.34 -3.12
C PRO A 24 -8.26 13.48 -4.25
N ALA A 25 -9.20 14.03 -5.05
CA ALA A 25 -9.72 13.37 -6.25
C ALA A 25 -8.98 13.74 -7.56
N TRP A 26 -8.15 14.80 -7.54
CA TRP A 26 -7.41 15.30 -8.69
C TRP A 26 -6.02 15.77 -8.23
N PRO A 27 -5.10 14.85 -7.92
CA PRO A 27 -3.82 15.16 -7.25
C PRO A 27 -2.92 16.13 -8.04
N HIS A 28 -3.24 16.39 -9.32
CA HIS A 28 -2.52 17.30 -10.22
C HIS A 28 -3.19 18.67 -10.38
N THR A 29 -4.32 18.93 -9.71
CA THR A 29 -4.96 20.25 -9.71
C THR A 29 -4.55 20.98 -8.44
N GLU A 30 -3.75 22.04 -8.59
CA GLU A 30 -3.61 23.04 -7.53
C GLU A 30 -5.00 23.57 -7.20
N LEU A 31 -5.35 23.53 -5.91
CA LEU A 31 -6.62 24.10 -5.47
C LEU A 31 -6.63 25.59 -5.86
N PRO A 32 -7.74 26.12 -6.41
CA PRO A 32 -7.83 27.53 -6.75
C PRO A 32 -7.46 28.40 -5.55
N ALA A 33 -6.91 29.61 -5.74
CA ALA A 33 -6.69 30.52 -4.62
C ALA A 33 -8.02 30.77 -3.88
N GLY A 34 -8.13 30.31 -2.64
CA GLY A 34 -9.36 30.32 -1.84
C GLY A 34 -9.06 30.40 -0.35
N PRO A 35 -9.97 30.91 0.50
CA PRO A 35 -9.58 31.48 1.78
C PRO A 35 -8.86 30.50 2.68
N HIS A 36 -9.31 29.25 2.83
CA HIS A 36 -8.60 28.23 3.62
C HIS A 36 -9.08 26.81 3.25
N TRP A 37 -8.59 26.23 2.16
CA TRP A 37 -8.87 24.83 1.84
C TRP A 37 -8.39 23.90 2.96
N ALA A 38 -9.22 22.93 3.32
CA ALA A 38 -8.92 21.90 4.29
C ALA A 38 -9.29 20.53 3.75
N HIS A 39 -8.70 19.47 4.30
CA HIS A 39 -9.06 18.10 3.94
C HIS A 39 -9.88 17.46 5.04
N ALA A 40 -11.03 16.90 4.68
CA ALA A 40 -11.75 15.96 5.52
C ALA A 40 -11.03 14.60 5.42
N VAL A 41 -10.69 13.98 6.55
CA VAL A 41 -10.07 12.65 6.56
C VAL A 41 -10.72 11.73 7.59
N CYS A 42 -10.93 10.47 7.22
CA CYS A 42 -11.42 9.41 8.10
C CYS A 42 -10.31 8.41 8.42
N ARG A 43 -10.45 7.68 9.54
CA ARG A 43 -9.50 6.64 9.94
C ARG A 43 -9.46 5.47 8.94
N CYS A 44 -10.52 5.28 8.16
CA CYS A 44 -10.56 4.28 7.09
C CYS A 44 -9.73 4.65 5.86
N GLY A 45 -9.20 5.88 5.80
CA GLY A 45 -8.46 6.38 4.64
C GLY A 45 -9.30 7.23 3.68
N TRP A 46 -10.63 7.31 3.87
CA TRP A 46 -11.45 8.26 3.12
C TRP A 46 -10.97 9.69 3.29
N ALA A 47 -10.88 10.42 2.20
CA ALA A 47 -10.54 11.83 2.19
C ALA A 47 -11.38 12.60 1.16
N ASP A 48 -11.69 13.85 1.47
CA ASP A 48 -12.40 14.77 0.57
C ASP A 48 -11.95 16.22 0.79
N CYS A 49 -12.16 17.06 -0.22
CA CYS A 49 -11.92 18.50 -0.13
C CYS A 49 -12.99 19.18 0.73
N ALA A 50 -12.58 20.21 1.45
CA ALA A 50 -13.46 21.05 2.23
C ALA A 50 -13.08 22.53 2.08
N GLU A 51 -14.09 23.39 2.06
CA GLU A 51 -13.90 24.84 1.91
C GLU A 51 -13.40 25.51 3.20
N SER A 52 -13.45 24.79 4.33
CA SER A 52 -12.95 25.26 5.63
C SER A 52 -12.65 24.10 6.60
N LEU A 53 -11.95 24.39 7.70
CA LEU A 53 -11.76 23.42 8.80
C LEU A 53 -13.07 22.97 9.46
N HIS A 54 -14.09 23.82 9.48
CA HIS A 54 -15.41 23.45 10.02
C HIS A 54 -16.08 22.44 9.09
N ASP A 55 -16.10 22.75 7.79
CA ASP A 55 -16.64 21.87 6.74
C ASP A 55 -15.93 20.51 6.72
N ALA A 56 -14.59 20.50 6.79
CA ALA A 56 -13.80 19.27 6.90
C ALA A 56 -14.24 18.37 8.06
N ARG A 57 -14.54 18.98 9.23
CA ARG A 57 -15.03 18.24 10.40
C ARG A 57 -16.45 17.71 10.21
N VAL A 58 -17.32 18.46 9.52
CA VAL A 58 -18.70 18.05 9.22
C VAL A 58 -18.69 16.88 8.23
N LEU A 59 -17.94 17.00 7.14
CA LEU A 59 -17.76 15.96 6.12
C LEU A 59 -17.19 14.67 6.73
N ALA A 60 -16.10 14.76 7.49
CA ALA A 60 -15.52 13.58 8.15
C ALA A 60 -16.48 12.91 9.14
N ARG A 61 -17.29 13.69 9.88
CA ARG A 61 -18.33 13.14 10.78
C ARG A 61 -19.47 12.49 10.02
N ARG A 62 -19.88 13.06 8.88
CA ARG A 62 -20.94 12.50 8.04
C ARG A 62 -20.50 11.15 7.47
N HIS A 63 -19.29 11.10 6.90
CA HIS A 63 -18.73 9.87 6.37
C HIS A 63 -18.64 8.76 7.42
N ARG A 64 -18.18 9.06 8.64
CA ARG A 64 -18.16 8.09 9.75
C ARG A 64 -19.52 7.51 10.13
N ARG A 65 -20.62 8.22 9.87
CA ARG A 65 -21.98 7.75 10.16
C ARG A 65 -22.56 6.89 9.04
N THR A 66 -22.03 7.02 7.83
CA THR A 66 -22.48 6.29 6.64
C THR A 66 -21.55 5.13 6.29
N ALA A 67 -20.40 5.00 6.95
CA ALA A 67 -19.49 3.87 6.78
C ALA A 67 -20.16 2.58 7.27
N TYR A 68 -20.71 1.82 6.33
CA TYR A 68 -21.21 0.46 6.55
C TYR A 68 -20.07 -0.57 6.40
N THR A 69 -20.38 -1.82 6.73
CA THR A 69 -19.59 -3.08 6.72
C THR A 69 -18.21 -3.09 6.04
N ASP A 70 -17.26 -3.86 6.62
CA ASP A 70 -15.84 -3.98 6.20
C ASP A 70 -15.03 -2.68 6.33
N VAL A 71 -14.84 -2.23 7.58
CA VAL A 71 -13.95 -1.10 7.87
C VAL A 71 -12.49 -1.57 7.84
N PHE A 72 -11.63 -0.83 7.14
CA PHE A 72 -10.19 -1.05 7.14
C PHE A 72 -9.47 0.11 7.83
N TYR A 73 -8.28 -0.13 8.36
CA TYR A 73 -7.42 0.89 8.98
C TYR A 73 -6.05 0.93 8.30
N PRO A 74 -5.91 1.68 7.19
CA PRO A 74 -4.63 1.82 6.52
C PRO A 74 -3.68 2.75 7.29
N GLY A 75 -2.39 2.44 7.21
CA GLY A 75 -1.31 3.30 7.66
C GLY A 75 -0.10 3.12 6.77
N TRP A 76 0.53 4.22 6.35
CA TRP A 76 1.71 4.19 5.49
C TRP A 76 2.79 5.13 6.00
N ALA A 77 4.02 4.87 5.59
CA ALA A 77 5.16 5.73 5.82
C ALA A 77 6.17 5.55 4.70
N SER A 78 6.85 6.65 4.36
CA SER A 78 7.88 6.68 3.33
C SER A 78 9.11 7.43 3.83
N ARG A 79 10.30 7.05 3.35
CA ARG A 79 11.57 7.75 3.60
C ARG A 79 12.36 7.84 2.30
N ILE A 80 12.98 9.01 2.07
CA ILE A 80 13.82 9.25 0.88
C ILE A 80 15.17 8.51 1.00
N SER A 81 15.70 8.39 2.22
CA SER A 81 17.04 7.86 2.51
C SER A 81 18.15 8.65 1.79
N ASN A 82 18.96 8.03 0.93
CA ASN A 82 20.10 8.68 0.24
C ASN A 82 19.76 9.18 -1.17
N ARG A 83 18.49 9.15 -1.58
CA ARG A 83 18.02 9.69 -2.85
C ARG A 83 17.78 11.21 -2.77
N HIS A 84 17.62 11.87 -3.91
CA HIS A 84 17.25 13.28 -3.98
C HIS A 84 15.72 13.45 -3.97
N TYR A 85 15.01 12.50 -4.59
CA TYR A 85 13.56 12.53 -4.71
C TYR A 85 12.91 11.35 -3.99
N GLN A 86 11.66 11.54 -3.57
CA GLN A 86 10.79 10.43 -3.18
C GLN A 86 10.04 9.97 -4.43
N ALA A 87 10.53 8.90 -5.06
CA ALA A 87 9.90 8.28 -6.22
C ALA A 87 8.89 7.20 -5.83
N ASP A 88 8.81 6.79 -4.56
CA ASP A 88 7.70 5.97 -4.07
C ASP A 88 6.43 6.79 -3.89
N ALA A 89 5.28 6.19 -4.18
CA ALA A 89 3.98 6.74 -3.89
C ALA A 89 3.01 5.71 -3.32
N THR A 90 2.05 6.19 -2.55
CA THR A 90 0.95 5.38 -2.01
C THR A 90 -0.38 6.05 -2.28
N ALA A 91 -1.42 5.26 -2.54
CA ALA A 91 -2.78 5.76 -2.65
C ALA A 91 -3.75 4.88 -1.89
N VAL A 92 -4.80 5.52 -1.37
CA VAL A 92 -5.94 4.88 -0.74
C VAL A 92 -7.19 5.43 -1.40
N HIS A 93 -8.08 4.55 -1.85
CA HIS A 93 -9.41 4.92 -2.28
C HIS A 93 -10.45 4.28 -1.37
N VAL A 94 -11.41 5.09 -0.93
CA VAL A 94 -12.61 4.64 -0.20
C VAL A 94 -13.79 5.34 -0.85
N SER A 95 -14.78 4.58 -1.32
CA SER A 95 -15.98 5.17 -1.91
C SER A 95 -16.83 5.94 -0.88
N LEU A 96 -17.76 6.78 -1.34
CA LEU A 96 -18.54 7.67 -0.48
C LEU A 96 -19.40 6.91 0.55
N ASN A 97 -19.91 5.74 0.19
CA ASN A 97 -20.65 4.82 1.06
C ASN A 97 -19.72 3.92 1.89
N SER A 98 -18.40 3.98 1.69
CA SER A 98 -17.39 3.12 2.33
C SER A 98 -17.54 1.64 2.02
N GLU A 99 -18.17 1.28 0.90
CA GLU A 99 -18.31 -0.13 0.49
C GLU A 99 -17.11 -0.60 -0.33
N ASP A 100 -16.51 0.30 -1.08
CA ASP A 100 -15.41 0.00 -2.00
C ASP A 100 -14.12 0.57 -1.44
N HIS A 101 -13.11 -0.29 -1.32
CA HIS A 101 -11.78 0.10 -0.83
C HIS A 101 -10.72 -0.46 -1.75
N ALA A 102 -9.67 0.32 -1.97
CA ALA A 102 -8.44 -0.22 -2.53
C ALA A 102 -7.23 0.61 -2.12
N TRP A 103 -6.08 -0.04 -2.23
CA TRP A 103 -4.79 0.48 -1.83
C TRP A 103 -3.79 0.20 -2.92
N ALA A 104 -2.89 1.15 -3.15
CA ALA A 104 -1.80 0.98 -4.08
C ALA A 104 -0.50 1.51 -3.48
N LEU A 105 0.59 0.83 -3.79
CA LEU A 105 1.95 1.29 -3.56
C LEU A 105 2.69 1.17 -4.89
N ALA A 106 3.27 2.27 -5.35
CA ALA A 106 4.08 2.37 -6.55
C ALA A 106 5.48 2.85 -6.18
N ASP A 107 6.48 2.42 -6.95
CA ASP A 107 7.88 2.77 -6.83
C ASP A 107 8.35 3.21 -8.22
N GLY A 108 8.66 4.50 -8.34
CA GLY A 108 9.12 5.11 -9.58
C GLY A 108 10.58 4.75 -9.85
N ILE A 109 10.87 4.23 -11.04
CA ILE A 109 12.22 3.79 -11.40
C ILE A 109 13.08 5.02 -11.70
N GLY A 110 13.95 5.39 -10.74
CA GLY A 110 14.96 6.42 -10.92
C GLY A 110 15.00 7.44 -9.78
N ASP A 111 15.96 8.37 -9.84
CA ASP A 111 16.11 9.46 -8.86
C ASP A 111 15.84 10.81 -9.53
N HIS A 112 14.61 11.00 -10.00
CA HIS A 112 14.16 12.18 -10.76
C HIS A 112 12.69 12.53 -10.41
N PRO A 113 12.22 13.77 -10.63
CA PRO A 113 10.81 14.11 -10.42
C PRO A 113 9.81 13.35 -11.30
N LEU A 114 10.22 12.94 -12.50
CA LEU A 114 9.33 12.28 -13.47
C LEU A 114 8.82 10.89 -12.98
N PRO A 115 9.69 9.97 -12.52
CA PRO A 115 9.22 8.72 -11.91
C PRO A 115 8.37 8.95 -10.65
N ALA A 116 8.64 10.00 -9.86
CA ALA A 116 7.85 10.34 -8.70
C ALA A 116 6.41 10.77 -9.06
N GLU A 117 6.26 11.60 -10.09
CA GLU A 117 4.93 11.98 -10.60
C GLU A 117 4.20 10.77 -11.19
N ALA A 118 4.91 9.94 -11.94
CA ALA A 118 4.37 8.74 -12.55
C ALA A 118 3.87 7.73 -11.49
N ALA A 119 4.67 7.44 -10.47
CA ALA A 119 4.29 6.58 -9.35
C ALA A 119 3.04 7.13 -8.62
N ALA A 120 2.99 8.44 -8.37
CA ALA A 120 1.84 9.08 -7.73
C ALA A 120 0.55 8.96 -8.57
N ARG A 121 0.65 9.20 -9.88
CA ARG A 121 -0.48 9.08 -10.81
C ARG A 121 -0.95 7.64 -10.96
N ALA A 122 -0.01 6.69 -11.09
CA ALA A 122 -0.28 5.27 -11.19
C ALA A 122 -0.98 4.76 -9.93
N ALA A 123 -0.44 5.04 -8.74
CA ALA A 123 -1.04 4.64 -7.47
C ALA A 123 -2.47 5.19 -7.31
N ALA A 124 -2.67 6.49 -7.57
CA ALA A 124 -3.99 7.13 -7.44
C ALA A 124 -5.02 6.54 -8.43
N THR A 125 -4.60 6.28 -9.67
CA THR A 125 -5.47 5.69 -10.69
C THR A 125 -5.82 4.26 -10.34
N ALA A 126 -4.83 3.45 -9.97
CA ALA A 126 -5.04 2.06 -9.62
C ALA A 126 -5.96 1.89 -8.41
N ALA A 127 -5.72 2.62 -7.31
CA ALA A 127 -6.58 2.53 -6.13
C ALA A 127 -8.03 2.92 -6.47
N ARG A 128 -8.25 3.96 -7.28
CA ARG A 128 -9.61 4.40 -7.64
C ARG A 128 -10.37 3.35 -8.46
N VAL A 129 -9.71 2.75 -9.45
CA VAL A 129 -10.36 1.75 -10.32
C VAL A 129 -10.46 0.40 -9.62
N ALA A 130 -9.42 -0.04 -8.90
CA ALA A 130 -9.42 -1.32 -8.19
C ALA A 130 -10.48 -1.43 -7.10
N ALA A 131 -10.86 -0.32 -6.48
CA ALA A 131 -11.93 -0.31 -5.50
C ALA A 131 -13.25 -0.86 -6.06
N ARG A 132 -13.53 -0.59 -7.34
CA ARG A 132 -14.79 -1.00 -8.01
C ARG A 132 -14.62 -2.26 -8.85
N ASP A 133 -13.52 -2.32 -9.59
CA ASP A 133 -13.36 -3.27 -10.70
C ASP A 133 -12.30 -4.35 -10.42
N GLY A 134 -11.69 -4.35 -9.23
CA GLY A 134 -10.68 -5.32 -8.80
C GLY A 134 -9.24 -4.92 -9.13
N ALA A 135 -8.28 -5.58 -8.48
CA ALA A 135 -6.88 -5.19 -8.47
C ALA A 135 -6.24 -5.18 -9.87
N VAL A 136 -6.56 -6.17 -10.72
CA VAL A 136 -6.05 -6.25 -12.09
C VAL A 136 -6.55 -5.08 -12.93
N ALA A 137 -7.85 -4.75 -12.86
CA ALA A 137 -8.42 -3.62 -13.59
C ALA A 137 -7.79 -2.29 -13.14
N GLY A 138 -7.55 -2.13 -11.83
CA GLY A 138 -6.84 -0.97 -11.31
C GLY A 138 -5.42 -0.82 -11.87
N LEU A 139 -4.65 -1.92 -11.88
CA LEU A 139 -3.29 -1.89 -12.40
C LEU A 139 -3.27 -1.56 -13.91
N LEU A 140 -4.14 -2.20 -14.71
CA LEU A 140 -4.22 -1.90 -16.15
C LEU A 140 -4.65 -0.46 -16.42
N ALA A 141 -5.57 0.10 -15.62
CA ALA A 141 -5.95 1.50 -15.73
C ALA A 141 -4.79 2.46 -15.39
N ALA A 142 -3.86 2.06 -14.51
CA ALA A 142 -2.64 2.83 -14.25
C ALA A 142 -1.68 2.81 -15.45
N THR A 143 -1.57 1.68 -16.17
CA THR A 143 -0.84 1.60 -17.45
C THR A 143 -1.41 2.56 -18.49
N ASP A 144 -2.74 2.61 -18.64
CA ASP A 144 -3.39 3.52 -19.59
C ASP A 144 -3.26 5.02 -19.22
N ALA A 145 -3.02 5.32 -17.94
CA ALA A 145 -2.90 6.68 -17.42
C ALA A 145 -1.49 7.30 -17.53
N LEU A 146 -0.47 6.48 -17.81
CA LEU A 146 0.90 6.93 -18.03
C LEU A 146 1.21 7.00 -19.53
N PRO A 147 2.00 7.99 -19.98
CA PRO A 147 2.31 8.17 -21.40
C PRO A 147 3.30 7.13 -21.95
N GLY A 148 3.78 6.18 -21.15
CA GLY A 148 4.70 5.12 -21.56
C GLY A 148 6.11 5.60 -21.87
N LEU A 149 6.53 6.75 -21.30
CA LEU A 149 7.87 7.30 -21.51
C LEU A 149 8.90 6.55 -20.63
N PRO A 150 10.12 6.28 -21.12
CA PRO A 150 11.14 5.54 -20.36
C PRO A 150 11.50 6.18 -19.00
N ASP A 151 11.46 7.51 -18.91
CA ASP A 151 11.82 8.27 -17.70
C ASP A 151 10.64 8.42 -16.72
N GLU A 152 9.49 7.81 -17.01
CA GLU A 152 8.26 7.84 -16.20
C GLU A 152 7.81 6.42 -15.80
N ASP A 153 8.74 5.47 -15.79
CA ASP A 153 8.38 4.08 -15.51
C ASP A 153 8.32 3.77 -14.01
N THR A 154 7.46 2.83 -13.65
CA THR A 154 7.16 2.51 -12.25
C THR A 154 6.78 1.03 -12.09
N VAL A 155 7.13 0.47 -10.94
CA VAL A 155 6.63 -0.84 -10.48
C VAL A 155 5.57 -0.60 -9.42
N MET A 156 4.63 -1.53 -9.24
CA MET A 156 3.57 -1.32 -8.25
C MET A 156 2.91 -2.60 -7.76
N VAL A 157 2.24 -2.49 -6.63
CA VAL A 157 1.28 -3.47 -6.10
C VAL A 157 -0.02 -2.78 -5.73
N VAL A 158 -1.14 -3.42 -6.06
CA VAL A 158 -2.51 -2.97 -5.84
C VAL A 158 -3.26 -4.04 -5.05
N ALA A 159 -4.06 -3.62 -4.08
CA ALA A 159 -4.89 -4.51 -3.28
C ALA A 159 -6.30 -3.96 -3.11
N SER A 160 -7.30 -4.84 -3.11
CA SER A 160 -8.70 -4.55 -2.77
C SER A 160 -9.31 -5.72 -1.99
N PRO A 161 -10.39 -5.52 -1.22
CA PRO A 161 -11.09 -6.62 -0.58
C PRO A 161 -11.96 -7.38 -1.58
N GLN A 162 -11.94 -8.71 -1.54
CA GLN A 162 -12.86 -9.53 -2.35
C GLN A 162 -14.28 -9.50 -1.79
N SER A 163 -15.32 -9.63 -2.62
CA SER A 163 -16.66 -9.82 -2.08
C SER A 163 -16.76 -11.13 -1.27
N ALA A 164 -17.77 -11.26 -0.40
CA ALA A 164 -18.04 -12.52 0.29
C ALA A 164 -18.32 -13.68 -0.70
N ALA A 165 -18.90 -13.38 -1.87
CA ALA A 165 -19.12 -14.36 -2.93
C ALA A 165 -17.80 -14.84 -3.58
N ASP A 166 -16.76 -14.01 -3.57
CA ASP A 166 -15.45 -14.29 -4.17
C ASP A 166 -14.44 -14.86 -3.15
N GLY A 167 -14.91 -15.28 -1.96
CA GLY A 167 -14.08 -15.91 -0.93
C GLY A 167 -13.63 -14.97 0.18
N GLY A 168 -13.94 -13.67 0.10
CA GLY A 168 -13.77 -12.69 1.17
C GLY A 168 -12.33 -12.36 1.54
N GLY A 169 -11.32 -12.83 0.80
CA GLY A 169 -9.92 -12.51 1.06
C GLY A 169 -9.49 -11.14 0.51
N TRP A 170 -8.20 -11.04 0.23
CA TRP A 170 -7.58 -9.95 -0.52
C TRP A 170 -7.53 -10.31 -2.00
N ASP A 171 -7.82 -9.35 -2.88
CA ASP A 171 -7.52 -9.37 -4.30
C ASP A 171 -6.28 -8.52 -4.56
N ILE A 172 -5.23 -9.09 -5.16
CA ILE A 172 -3.92 -8.46 -5.27
C ILE A 172 -3.38 -8.60 -6.68
N ALA A 173 -2.98 -7.48 -7.28
CA ALA A 173 -2.29 -7.45 -8.56
C ALA A 173 -0.97 -6.67 -8.44
N TRP A 174 0.06 -7.07 -9.18
CA TRP A 174 1.35 -6.40 -9.15
C TRP A 174 2.09 -6.48 -10.48
N VAL A 175 3.04 -5.55 -10.62
CA VAL A 175 4.04 -5.54 -11.66
C VAL A 175 5.37 -5.07 -11.07
N GLY A 176 6.48 -5.71 -11.46
CA GLY A 176 7.80 -5.42 -10.91
C GLY A 176 8.04 -6.10 -9.56
N ASP A 177 8.78 -5.44 -8.68
CA ASP A 177 9.26 -5.99 -7.41
C ASP A 177 8.70 -5.30 -6.16
N CYS A 178 7.63 -4.52 -6.28
CA CYS A 178 6.79 -4.19 -5.14
C CYS A 178 6.15 -5.47 -4.56
N ARG A 179 6.11 -5.59 -3.23
CA ARG A 179 5.66 -6.83 -2.57
C ARG A 179 4.46 -6.63 -1.68
N ALA A 180 3.61 -7.66 -1.64
CA ALA A 180 2.55 -7.80 -0.65
C ALA A 180 2.84 -8.99 0.28
N TYR A 181 2.58 -8.80 1.56
CA TYR A 181 2.66 -9.83 2.59
C TYR A 181 1.35 -9.88 3.38
N GLU A 182 0.87 -11.08 3.69
CA GLU A 182 -0.18 -11.29 4.69
C GLU A 182 0.45 -11.81 5.97
N TYR A 183 0.23 -11.11 7.08
CA TYR A 183 0.66 -11.56 8.39
C TYR A 183 -0.37 -12.54 8.96
N ARG A 184 0.00 -13.82 9.01
CA ARG A 184 -0.81 -14.92 9.52
C ARG A 184 -0.58 -15.09 11.01
N VAL A 185 -1.55 -14.67 11.82
CA VAL A 185 -1.50 -14.71 13.29
C VAL A 185 -1.34 -16.14 13.80
N GLU A 186 -2.01 -17.12 13.17
CA GLU A 186 -1.97 -18.53 13.58
C GLU A 186 -0.56 -19.13 13.51
N THR A 187 0.21 -18.77 12.50
CA THR A 187 1.57 -19.29 12.28
C THR A 187 2.67 -18.33 12.73
N ASP A 188 2.33 -17.11 13.15
CA ASP A 188 3.26 -16.00 13.42
C ASP A 188 4.22 -15.75 12.25
N GLN A 189 3.67 -15.66 11.03
CA GLN A 189 4.47 -15.51 9.80
C GLN A 189 3.89 -14.47 8.85
N CYS A 190 4.75 -13.63 8.29
CA CYS A 190 4.44 -12.89 7.06
C CYS A 190 4.69 -13.81 5.86
N VAL A 191 3.61 -14.15 5.15
CA VAL A 191 3.67 -14.91 3.89
C VAL A 191 3.70 -13.92 2.74
N GLN A 192 4.72 -14.00 1.88
CA GLN A 192 4.79 -13.20 0.66
C GLN A 192 3.75 -13.70 -0.34
N LEU A 193 2.93 -12.80 -0.86
CA LEU A 193 1.85 -13.10 -1.80
C LEU A 193 2.26 -12.85 -3.25
N THR A 194 3.21 -11.93 -3.47
CA THR A 194 3.71 -11.57 -4.80
C THR A 194 4.95 -12.38 -5.18
N VAL A 195 5.21 -12.49 -6.48
CA VAL A 195 6.45 -13.03 -7.05
C VAL A 195 7.09 -11.95 -7.89
N ASP A 196 8.31 -11.52 -7.53
CA ASP A 196 8.97 -10.38 -8.17
C ASP A 196 9.15 -10.60 -9.68
N HIS A 197 8.83 -9.59 -10.47
CA HIS A 197 9.17 -9.58 -11.90
C HIS A 197 10.59 -9.02 -12.07
N THR A 198 11.57 -9.79 -11.61
CA THR A 198 13.00 -9.46 -11.71
C THR A 198 13.77 -10.58 -12.38
N ARG A 199 14.91 -10.22 -12.98
CA ARG A 199 15.81 -11.19 -13.57
C ARG A 199 16.34 -12.18 -12.53
N GLY A 200 16.58 -11.72 -11.31
CA GLY A 200 16.94 -12.62 -10.20
C GLY A 200 15.87 -13.67 -9.93
N GLN A 201 14.59 -13.28 -9.87
CA GLN A 201 13.49 -14.23 -9.69
C GLN A 201 13.33 -15.20 -10.86
N GLU A 202 13.49 -14.72 -12.11
CA GLU A 202 13.51 -15.60 -13.29
C GLU A 202 14.63 -16.64 -13.21
N LEU A 203 15.82 -16.25 -12.78
CA LEU A 203 16.95 -17.15 -12.59
C LEU A 203 16.66 -18.19 -11.51
N ARG A 204 16.08 -17.78 -10.37
CA ARG A 204 15.65 -18.71 -9.31
C ARG A 204 14.69 -19.76 -9.86
N THR A 205 13.69 -19.34 -10.62
CA THR A 205 12.69 -20.24 -11.20
C THR A 205 13.30 -21.17 -12.26
N ALA A 206 14.03 -20.61 -13.22
CA ALA A 206 14.55 -21.34 -14.38
C ALA A 206 15.64 -22.37 -14.00
N LEU A 207 16.42 -22.08 -12.95
CA LEU A 207 17.58 -22.89 -12.56
C LEU A 207 17.32 -23.74 -11.30
N ALA A 208 16.13 -23.67 -10.69
CA ALA A 208 15.80 -24.39 -9.46
C ALA A 208 16.17 -25.89 -9.53
N SER A 209 15.76 -26.56 -10.61
CA SER A 209 16.04 -27.99 -10.80
C SER A 209 17.54 -28.28 -11.01
N SER A 210 18.27 -27.38 -11.67
CA SER A 210 19.71 -27.55 -11.93
C SER A 210 20.57 -27.30 -10.69
N TYR A 211 20.06 -26.57 -9.70
CA TYR A 211 20.76 -26.23 -8.46
C TYR A 211 20.11 -26.85 -7.22
N GLN A 212 19.32 -27.91 -7.38
CA GLN A 212 18.59 -28.54 -6.26
C GLN A 212 19.50 -28.96 -5.09
N GLU A 213 20.72 -29.43 -5.38
CA GLU A 213 21.71 -29.82 -4.37
C GLU A 213 22.55 -28.64 -3.84
N ARG A 214 22.45 -27.46 -4.47
CA ARG A 214 23.26 -26.26 -4.18
C ARG A 214 22.41 -24.98 -4.19
N PRO A 215 21.32 -24.92 -3.42
CA PRO A 215 20.39 -23.79 -3.43
C PRO A 215 21.05 -22.46 -3.03
N ASP A 216 22.03 -22.50 -2.13
CA ASP A 216 22.77 -21.31 -1.70
C ASP A 216 23.61 -20.69 -2.82
N GLU A 217 24.16 -21.51 -3.73
CA GLU A 217 24.89 -21.02 -4.91
C GLU A 217 23.95 -20.32 -5.89
N LEU A 218 22.77 -20.90 -6.13
CA LEU A 218 21.73 -20.28 -6.97
C LEU A 218 21.28 -18.94 -6.37
N GLU A 219 21.03 -18.90 -5.06
CA GLU A 219 20.62 -17.67 -4.39
C GLU A 219 21.70 -16.59 -4.51
N ALA A 220 22.96 -16.92 -4.24
CA ALA A 220 24.07 -15.97 -4.40
C ALA A 220 24.22 -15.50 -5.86
N TYR A 221 23.99 -16.38 -6.84
CA TYR A 221 24.03 -16.06 -8.26
C TYR A 221 22.90 -15.11 -8.67
N ALA A 222 21.65 -15.49 -8.36
CA ALA A 222 20.42 -14.79 -8.74
C ALA A 222 20.30 -13.42 -8.07
N ARG A 223 20.71 -13.30 -6.80
CA ARG A 223 20.63 -12.05 -6.02
C ARG A 223 21.36 -10.88 -6.66
N ARG A 224 22.38 -11.15 -7.48
CA ARG A 224 23.10 -10.12 -8.24
C ARG A 224 22.24 -9.43 -9.29
N SER A 225 21.12 -10.05 -9.68
CA SER A 225 20.18 -9.56 -10.69
C SER A 225 18.80 -9.20 -10.11
N ASP A 226 18.65 -9.13 -8.78
CA ASP A 226 17.39 -8.72 -8.13
C ASP A 226 17.03 -7.25 -8.37
N HIS A 227 17.99 -6.42 -8.80
CA HIS A 227 17.77 -5.02 -9.14
C HIS A 227 17.32 -4.82 -10.59
N ILE A 228 17.29 -5.88 -11.41
CA ILE A 228 16.92 -5.81 -12.82
C ILE A 228 15.46 -6.20 -12.93
N VAL A 229 14.58 -5.21 -12.95
CA VAL A 229 13.15 -5.37 -13.18
C VAL A 229 12.90 -5.82 -14.62
N THR A 230 12.03 -6.80 -14.82
CA THR A 230 11.68 -7.36 -16.15
C THR A 230 10.25 -7.04 -16.58
N SER A 231 9.45 -6.43 -15.71
CA SER A 231 8.14 -5.90 -16.04
C SER A 231 7.81 -4.70 -15.15
N SER A 232 7.16 -3.70 -15.75
CA SER A 232 6.83 -2.41 -15.15
C SER A 232 5.48 -1.92 -15.69
N ILE A 233 4.96 -0.80 -15.17
CA ILE A 233 3.70 -0.23 -15.66
C ILE A 233 3.78 0.15 -17.14
N GLY A 234 4.92 0.65 -17.62
CA GLY A 234 5.11 0.97 -19.05
C GLY A 234 5.10 -0.25 -19.98
N THR A 235 5.23 -1.46 -19.44
CA THR A 235 5.27 -2.73 -20.22
C THR A 235 4.18 -3.72 -19.84
N ALA A 236 3.35 -3.40 -18.84
CA ALA A 236 2.35 -4.29 -18.31
C ALA A 236 1.21 -4.53 -19.32
N THR A 237 0.76 -5.77 -19.41
CA THR A 237 -0.39 -6.21 -20.19
C THR A 237 -1.24 -7.16 -19.34
N ALA A 238 -2.47 -7.43 -19.76
CA ALA A 238 -3.36 -8.35 -19.03
C ALA A 238 -2.75 -9.75 -18.81
N THR A 239 -1.78 -10.17 -19.63
CA THR A 239 -1.10 -11.47 -19.51
C THR A 239 0.22 -11.44 -18.76
N SER A 240 0.78 -10.25 -18.47
CA SER A 240 2.06 -10.10 -17.77
C SER A 240 1.90 -9.62 -16.32
N VAL A 241 0.71 -9.18 -15.93
CA VAL A 241 0.39 -8.77 -14.56
C VAL A 241 0.35 -10.00 -13.65
N GLY A 242 1.04 -9.92 -12.51
CA GLY A 242 0.91 -10.89 -11.45
C GLY A 242 -0.44 -10.69 -10.75
N HIS A 243 -1.15 -11.78 -10.46
CA HIS A 243 -2.45 -11.75 -9.80
C HIS A 243 -2.58 -12.89 -8.79
N THR A 244 -3.12 -12.59 -7.62
CA THR A 244 -3.42 -13.60 -6.60
C THR A 244 -4.57 -13.17 -5.70
N THR A 245 -5.18 -14.14 -5.05
CA THR A 245 -6.25 -13.91 -4.07
C THR A 245 -5.95 -14.67 -2.78
N THR A 246 -6.35 -14.11 -1.63
CA THR A 246 -6.33 -14.82 -0.35
C THR A 246 -7.72 -15.32 0.01
N ARG A 247 -7.88 -15.93 1.18
CA ARG A 247 -9.17 -16.45 1.65
C ARG A 247 -9.59 -15.74 2.93
N TRP A 248 -10.88 -15.74 3.21
CA TRP A 248 -11.40 -15.33 4.51
C TRP A 248 -10.84 -16.21 5.67
N PRO A 249 -10.59 -15.64 6.86
CA PRO A 249 -10.69 -14.22 7.21
C PRO A 249 -9.50 -13.41 6.71
N ARG A 250 -9.77 -12.16 6.28
CA ARG A 250 -8.69 -11.21 5.96
C ARG A 250 -7.83 -10.99 7.18
N GLN A 251 -6.52 -11.07 6.99
CA GLN A 251 -5.56 -10.67 8.01
C GLN A 251 -4.82 -9.41 7.56
N ARG A 252 -3.94 -8.90 8.42
CA ARG A 252 -3.12 -7.72 8.14
C ARG A 252 -2.37 -7.89 6.83
N LEU A 253 -2.60 -6.97 5.90
CA LEU A 253 -1.86 -6.87 4.65
C LEU A 253 -0.76 -5.82 4.79
N ILE A 254 0.43 -6.12 4.25
CA ILE A 254 1.59 -5.23 4.26
C ILE A 254 2.10 -5.12 2.83
N LEU A 255 2.07 -3.92 2.26
CA LEU A 255 2.65 -3.59 0.97
C LEU A 255 3.99 -2.89 1.19
N THR A 256 5.00 -3.19 0.39
CA THR A 256 6.34 -2.60 0.52
C THR A 256 7.00 -2.33 -0.83
N SER A 257 7.70 -1.19 -0.97
CA SER A 257 8.73 -1.01 -2.00
C SER A 257 9.99 -1.80 -1.67
N ASP A 258 10.90 -1.87 -2.62
CA ASP A 258 12.15 -2.63 -2.53
C ASP A 258 13.08 -2.11 -1.42
N GLY A 259 13.06 -0.81 -1.14
CA GLY A 259 13.85 -0.20 -0.08
C GLY A 259 13.44 -0.62 1.32
N ILE A 260 12.31 -1.32 1.49
CA ILE A 260 12.01 -2.06 2.72
C ILE A 260 12.56 -3.48 2.64
N HIS A 261 12.11 -4.31 1.70
CA HIS A 261 12.31 -5.76 1.79
C HIS A 261 13.67 -6.24 1.25
N LYS A 262 14.42 -5.41 0.50
CA LYS A 262 15.83 -5.70 0.15
C LYS A 262 16.76 -5.57 1.38
N PRO A 263 16.72 -4.48 2.18
CA PRO A 263 17.55 -4.38 3.38
C PRO A 263 16.94 -5.05 4.63
N VAL A 264 15.62 -5.04 4.82
CA VAL A 264 14.97 -5.57 6.04
C VAL A 264 14.70 -7.07 5.89
N PRO A 265 15.29 -7.94 6.75
CA PRO A 265 15.01 -9.37 6.68
C PRO A 265 13.54 -9.68 6.96
N LEU A 266 12.98 -10.70 6.30
CA LEU A 266 11.58 -11.12 6.47
C LEU A 266 11.20 -11.35 7.95
N ARG A 267 12.08 -11.97 8.75
CA ARG A 267 11.88 -12.15 10.20
C ARG A 267 11.65 -10.82 10.96
N SER A 268 12.26 -9.74 10.50
CA SER A 268 12.10 -8.40 11.09
C SER A 268 10.78 -7.76 10.63
N ILE A 269 10.35 -8.02 9.39
CA ILE A 269 9.01 -7.63 8.90
C ILE A 269 7.94 -8.35 9.72
N THR A 270 8.03 -9.67 9.90
CA THR A 270 7.14 -10.47 10.76
C THR A 270 7.13 -9.94 12.19
N ARG A 271 8.31 -9.66 12.77
CA ARG A 271 8.38 -9.09 14.12
C ARG A 271 7.67 -7.74 14.22
N ALA A 272 7.83 -6.86 13.23
CA ALA A 272 7.15 -5.56 13.21
C ALA A 272 5.63 -5.75 13.10
N ALA A 273 5.18 -6.63 12.20
CA ALA A 273 3.77 -6.96 12.02
C ALA A 273 3.11 -7.47 13.31
N ARG A 274 3.81 -8.32 14.07
CA ARG A 274 3.35 -8.81 15.38
C ARG A 274 3.39 -7.75 16.48
N THR A 275 4.46 -6.96 16.55
CA THR A 275 4.74 -6.08 17.70
C THR A 275 3.94 -4.80 17.66
N PHE A 276 3.77 -4.20 16.48
CA PHE A 276 3.14 -2.90 16.32
C PHE A 276 1.71 -3.07 15.80
N THR A 277 0.75 -3.22 16.71
CA THR A 277 -0.66 -3.50 16.35
C THR A 277 -1.38 -2.35 15.67
N ASP A 278 -0.88 -1.11 15.76
CA ASP A 278 -1.38 0.02 14.97
C ASP A 278 -0.70 0.06 13.59
N SER A 279 -1.47 0.04 12.51
CA SER A 279 -0.97 0.01 11.12
C SER A 279 0.00 1.15 10.79
N ARG A 280 -0.32 2.39 11.21
CA ARG A 280 0.55 3.56 11.00
C ARG A 280 1.88 3.41 11.73
N THR A 281 1.84 2.95 12.98
CA THR A 281 3.04 2.69 13.77
C THR A 281 3.88 1.58 13.13
N CYS A 282 3.25 0.49 12.68
CA CYS A 282 3.93 -0.60 12.00
C CYS A 282 4.65 -0.12 10.73
N ALA A 283 3.94 0.58 9.83
CA ALA A 283 4.52 1.16 8.62
C ALA A 283 5.71 2.08 8.94
N HIS A 284 5.55 2.98 9.92
CA HIS A 284 6.63 3.87 10.35
C HIS A 284 7.86 3.09 10.85
N LYS A 285 7.65 2.04 11.65
CA LYS A 285 8.74 1.23 12.19
C LYS A 285 9.45 0.39 11.11
N LEU A 286 8.74 -0.05 10.07
CA LEU A 286 9.35 -0.71 8.91
C LEU A 286 10.31 0.25 8.18
N THR A 287 9.94 1.51 7.96
CA THR A 287 10.85 2.50 7.34
C THR A 287 12.07 2.80 8.22
N ILE A 288 11.93 2.80 9.55
CA ILE A 288 13.06 2.95 10.47
C ILE A 288 13.98 1.72 10.38
N ALA A 289 13.39 0.53 10.31
CA ALA A 289 14.15 -0.71 10.18
C ALA A 289 14.96 -0.72 8.88
N ALA A 290 14.41 -0.27 7.76
CA ALA A 290 15.13 -0.15 6.49
C ALA A 290 16.41 0.67 6.64
N ARG A 291 16.32 1.85 7.25
CA ARG A 291 17.50 2.67 7.54
C ARG A 291 18.49 1.98 8.49
N TYR A 292 17.98 1.32 9.53
CA TYR A 292 18.82 0.59 10.49
C TYR A 292 19.61 -0.56 9.84
N PHE A 293 18.99 -1.26 8.89
CA PHE A 293 19.63 -2.33 8.12
C PHE A 293 20.45 -1.80 6.92
N GLY A 294 20.67 -0.49 6.82
CA GLY A 294 21.55 0.12 5.82
C GLY A 294 20.89 0.38 4.46
N GLY A 295 19.56 0.40 4.39
CA GLY A 295 18.83 0.75 3.17
C GLY A 295 19.15 2.16 2.69
N THR A 296 19.56 2.28 1.42
CA THR A 296 19.93 3.55 0.79
C THR A 296 18.86 4.10 -0.14
N ASP A 297 17.88 3.28 -0.52
CA ASP A 297 16.82 3.65 -1.44
C ASP A 297 15.64 4.34 -0.78
N ASN A 298 14.71 4.83 -1.60
CA ASN A 298 13.36 5.14 -1.16
C ASN A 298 12.73 3.92 -0.49
N ALA A 299 12.17 4.12 0.70
CA ALA A 299 11.67 3.04 1.53
C ALA A 299 10.25 3.36 1.98
N THR A 300 9.28 2.65 1.41
CA THR A 300 7.86 2.86 1.64
C THR A 300 7.17 1.57 2.06
N ALA A 301 6.35 1.67 3.11
CA ALA A 301 5.49 0.60 3.58
C ALA A 301 4.05 1.11 3.76
N MET A 302 3.08 0.28 3.39
CA MET A 302 1.68 0.44 3.73
C MET A 302 1.20 -0.79 4.49
N VAL A 303 0.44 -0.60 5.56
CA VAL A 303 -0.15 -1.66 6.38
C VAL A 303 -1.65 -1.43 6.40
N ILE A 304 -2.43 -2.46 6.10
CA ILE A 304 -3.89 -2.43 6.07
C ILE A 304 -4.40 -3.46 7.07
N ASP A 305 -5.09 -2.97 8.10
CA ASP A 305 -5.77 -3.83 9.07
C ASP A 305 -7.25 -3.92 8.74
N PRO A 306 -7.82 -5.13 8.54
CA PRO A 306 -9.26 -5.29 8.60
C PRO A 306 -9.76 -4.97 10.02
N ALA A 307 -10.94 -4.38 10.15
CA ALA A 307 -11.53 -4.12 11.45
C ALA A 307 -11.76 -5.44 12.20
N PRO A 308 -11.57 -5.45 13.54
CA PRO A 308 -11.93 -6.61 14.35
C PRO A 308 -13.42 -6.95 14.17
N GLU A 309 -13.73 -8.24 14.01
CA GLU A 309 -15.11 -8.74 13.85
C GLU A 309 -16.06 -8.27 14.97
N ASP A 310 -15.54 -8.06 16.19
CA ASP A 310 -16.33 -7.74 17.39
C ASP A 310 -16.90 -6.31 17.49
N ILE A 311 -16.72 -5.45 16.46
CA ILE A 311 -17.19 -4.05 16.51
C ILE A 311 -18.60 -3.86 15.91
N TYR A 312 -19.18 -4.89 15.29
CA TYR A 312 -20.56 -4.83 14.79
C TYR A 312 -21.49 -5.76 15.60
N PRO A 313 -22.43 -5.22 16.39
CA PRO A 313 -23.47 -6.00 17.06
C PRO A 313 -24.55 -6.51 16.10
#